data_AF-A0A4Y2SA31-F1
#
_entry.id   AF-A0A4Y2SA31-F1
#
_cell.length_a   1.000
_cell.length_b   1.000
_cell.length_c   1.000
_cell.angle_alpha   90.00
_cell.angle_beta   90.00
_cell.angle_gamma   90.00
#
_symmetry.space_group_name_H-M   'P 1'
#
loop_
_entity.id
_entity.type
_entity.pdbx_description
1 polymer ?
#
loop_
_entity_poly.entity_id
_entity_poly.type
_entity_poly.pdbx_seq_one_letter_code
_entity_poly.pdbx_strand_id
1 'polypeptide(L)'
;MFLLYILDVTSRFDCVFWCGDLNFRVMHDRPSVLSFVEEKVRSARPSCSFLVKRDQLHKAMEEGRAFHGFKESVIHFIPSYKFDVGTSTFNSSKLRVPSYTDRILYRSREKSSVSCLRYNAVPNISTSDHKPVYAVFKATIKPGRDNVPLAAGMFKRDVYLEAIKRRSKFLEVRHNQGQSTICSVM
;
A
#
# COMPACT_ATOMS: atom_id res chain seq x y z
N MET A 1 -30.16 -18.90 -4.72
CA MET A 1 -29.12 -18.54 -5.71
C MET A 1 -27.79 -18.99 -5.14
N PHE A 2 -27.28 -20.13 -5.60
CA PHE A 2 -26.04 -20.73 -5.10
C PHE A 2 -24.84 -19.89 -5.55
N LEU A 3 -24.15 -19.25 -4.60
CA LEU A 3 -22.83 -18.69 -4.85
C LEU A 3 -21.89 -19.86 -5.16
N LEU A 4 -21.57 -20.05 -6.45
CA LEU A 4 -20.39 -20.80 -6.86
C LEU A 4 -19.19 -20.12 -6.19
N TYR A 5 -18.69 -20.72 -5.11
CA TYR A 5 -17.39 -20.37 -4.58
C TYR A 5 -16.38 -20.65 -5.68
N ILE A 6 -15.89 -19.59 -6.33
CA ILE A 6 -14.77 -19.70 -7.25
C ILE A 6 -13.58 -20.19 -6.40
N LEU A 7 -13.25 -21.47 -6.55
CA LEU A 7 -12.13 -22.12 -5.89
C LEU A 7 -10.87 -21.81 -6.69
N ASP A 8 -10.19 -20.73 -6.34
CA ASP A 8 -8.89 -20.37 -6.90
C ASP A 8 -7.79 -20.36 -5.82
N VAL A 9 -6.58 -19.92 -6.17
CA VAL A 9 -5.47 -19.83 -5.21
C VAL A 9 -5.80 -18.95 -4.01
N THR A 10 -6.63 -17.92 -4.19
CA THR A 10 -6.99 -16.98 -3.13
C THR A 10 -7.86 -17.66 -2.07
N SER A 11 -8.60 -18.73 -2.39
CA SER A 11 -9.48 -19.42 -1.42
C SER A 11 -8.74 -20.48 -0.57
N ARG A 12 -7.45 -20.70 -0.84
CA ARG A 12 -6.62 -21.69 -0.14
C ARG A 12 -5.99 -21.19 1.14
N PHE A 13 -6.01 -19.88 1.38
CA PHE A 13 -5.38 -19.25 2.53
C PHE A 13 -6.42 -18.59 3.45
N ASP A 14 -6.14 -18.56 4.75
CA ASP A 14 -7.02 -17.93 5.73
C ASP A 14 -7.00 -16.40 5.63
N CYS A 15 -5.83 -15.84 5.32
CA CYS A 15 -5.60 -14.42 5.08
C CYS A 15 -4.92 -14.26 3.72
N VAL A 16 -5.46 -13.41 2.86
CA VAL A 16 -4.87 -13.08 1.55
C VAL A 16 -4.67 -11.58 1.47
N PHE A 17 -3.45 -11.18 1.12
CA PHE A 17 -3.11 -9.80 0.80
C PHE A 17 -2.73 -9.75 -0.68
N TRP A 18 -3.34 -8.83 -1.42
CA TRP A 18 -3.05 -8.61 -2.84
C TRP A 18 -2.64 -7.16 -3.03
N CYS A 19 -1.39 -6.93 -3.43
CA CYS A 19 -0.86 -5.58 -3.60
C CYS A 19 0.02 -5.43 -4.84
N GLY A 20 0.07 -4.21 -5.36
CA GLY A 20 0.92 -3.82 -6.49
C GLY A 20 0.37 -2.64 -7.26
N ASP A 21 1.01 -2.31 -8.38
CA ASP A 21 0.46 -1.44 -9.41
C ASP A 21 -0.62 -2.22 -10.19
N LEU A 22 -1.88 -2.01 -9.80
CA LEU A 22 -3.04 -2.60 -10.47
C LEU A 22 -3.51 -1.77 -11.67
N ASN A 23 -2.90 -0.60 -11.87
CA ASN A 23 -3.07 0.28 -13.02
C ASN A 23 -4.48 0.82 -13.32
N PHE A 24 -5.43 0.65 -12.40
CA PHE A 24 -6.75 1.28 -12.48
C PHE A 24 -6.67 2.81 -12.38
N ARG A 25 -7.52 3.49 -13.13
CA ARG A 25 -7.48 4.95 -13.30
C ARG A 25 -8.72 5.64 -12.74
N VAL A 26 -8.56 6.91 -12.38
CA VAL A 26 -9.69 7.78 -12.05
C VAL A 26 -10.36 8.24 -13.35
N MET A 27 -11.67 8.02 -13.45
CA MET A 27 -12.50 8.37 -14.61
C MET A 27 -13.08 9.78 -14.43
N HIS A 28 -12.23 10.79 -14.59
CA HIS A 28 -12.61 12.20 -14.51
C HIS A 28 -11.66 13.09 -15.32
N ASP A 29 -12.08 14.32 -15.64
CA ASP A 29 -11.20 15.27 -16.30
C ASP A 29 -10.05 15.70 -15.39
N ARG A 30 -8.87 15.89 -15.99
CA ARG A 30 -7.63 16.20 -15.26
C ARG A 30 -7.70 17.53 -14.50
N PRO A 31 -8.22 18.65 -15.06
CA PRO A 31 -8.31 19.92 -14.33
C PRO A 31 -9.07 19.77 -13.00
N SER A 32 -10.26 19.15 -13.02
CA SER A 32 -11.05 18.95 -11.81
C SER A 32 -10.35 18.05 -10.79
N VAL A 33 -9.66 17.01 -11.25
CA VAL A 33 -8.88 16.13 -10.36
C VAL A 33 -7.74 16.90 -9.70
N LEU A 34 -7.01 17.74 -10.43
CA LEU A 34 -5.95 18.56 -9.86
C LEU A 34 -6.50 19.56 -8.85
N SER A 35 -7.56 20.30 -9.18
CA SER A 35 -8.17 21.25 -8.26
C SER A 35 -8.62 20.58 -6.95
N PHE A 36 -9.21 19.38 -7.05
CA PHE A 36 -9.56 18.59 -5.87
C PHE A 36 -8.32 18.19 -5.06
N VAL A 37 -7.26 17.72 -5.71
CA VAL A 37 -6.04 17.31 -5.03
C VAL A 37 -5.34 18.48 -4.35
N GLU A 38 -5.25 19.64 -4.98
CA GLU A 38 -4.68 20.86 -4.40
C GLU A 38 -5.42 21.30 -3.13
N GLU A 39 -6.76 21.17 -3.12
CA GLU A 39 -7.57 21.39 -1.91
C GLU A 39 -7.22 20.37 -0.81
N LYS A 40 -7.08 19.09 -1.17
CA LYS A 40 -6.86 17.99 -0.22
C LYS A 40 -5.45 17.93 0.35
N VAL A 41 -4.43 18.36 -0.38
CA VAL A 41 -3.04 18.41 0.12
C VAL A 41 -2.92 19.30 1.37
N ARG A 42 -3.78 20.31 1.51
CA ARG A 42 -3.79 21.21 2.68
C ARG A 42 -4.53 20.63 3.88
N SER A 43 -5.21 19.48 3.74
CA SER A 43 -5.99 18.86 4.80
C SER A 43 -5.17 17.83 5.58
N ALA A 44 -5.24 17.87 6.91
CA ALA A 44 -4.60 16.87 7.76
C ALA A 44 -5.17 15.45 7.59
N ARG A 45 -6.42 15.33 7.12
CA ARG A 45 -7.10 14.06 6.82
C ARG A 45 -8.00 14.24 5.60
N PRO A 46 -7.46 14.15 4.37
CA PRO A 46 -8.26 14.39 3.20
C PRO A 46 -9.32 13.29 3.03
N SER A 47 -10.57 13.72 2.86
CA SER A 47 -11.63 12.83 2.39
C SER A 47 -11.53 12.71 0.89
N CYS A 48 -11.11 11.54 0.39
CA CYS A 48 -10.88 11.29 -1.03
C CYS A 48 -12.10 10.64 -1.73
N SER A 49 -13.25 10.59 -1.05
CA SER A 49 -14.46 9.91 -1.54
C SER A 49 -14.92 10.40 -2.92
N PHE A 50 -14.71 11.68 -3.25
CA PHE A 50 -15.02 12.25 -4.55
C PHE A 50 -14.27 11.51 -5.69
N LEU A 51 -12.96 11.28 -5.53
CA LEU A 51 -12.15 10.56 -6.52
C LEU A 51 -12.38 9.06 -6.45
N VAL A 52 -12.53 8.48 -5.25
CA VAL A 52 -12.77 7.03 -5.08
C VAL A 52 -14.05 6.58 -5.77
N LYS A 53 -15.14 7.36 -5.73
CA LYS A 53 -16.37 7.05 -6.48
C LYS A 53 -16.20 7.03 -8.00
N ARG A 54 -15.10 7.59 -8.50
CA ARG A 54 -14.75 7.68 -9.93
C ARG A 54 -13.58 6.75 -10.29
N ASP A 55 -13.04 6.03 -9.31
CA ASP A 55 -11.94 5.07 -9.50
C ASP A 55 -12.46 3.79 -10.15
N GLN A 56 -11.76 3.30 -11.18
CA GLN A 56 -12.15 2.10 -11.91
C GLN A 56 -12.09 0.84 -11.04
N LEU A 57 -11.11 0.72 -10.12
CA LEU A 57 -11.04 -0.45 -9.23
C LEU A 57 -12.22 -0.47 -8.28
N HIS A 58 -12.52 0.67 -7.65
CA HIS A 58 -13.66 0.79 -6.74
C HIS A 58 -14.96 0.36 -7.42
N LYS A 59 -15.23 0.86 -8.63
CA LYS A 59 -16.41 0.46 -9.43
C LYS A 59 -16.39 -1.02 -9.79
N ALA A 60 -15.25 -1.54 -10.23
CA ALA A 60 -15.14 -2.96 -10.60
C ALA A 60 -15.37 -3.90 -9.41
N MET A 61 -14.96 -3.51 -8.21
CA MET A 61 -15.22 -4.26 -6.97
C MET A 61 -16.69 -4.15 -6.54
N GLU A 62 -17.28 -2.95 -6.59
CA GLU A 62 -18.69 -2.71 -6.25
C GLU A 62 -19.64 -3.47 -7.17
N GLU A 63 -19.35 -3.49 -8.47
CA GLU A 63 -20.11 -4.23 -9.49
C GLU A 63 -19.79 -5.74 -9.51
N GLY A 64 -18.88 -6.21 -8.65
CA GLY A 64 -18.48 -7.62 -8.59
C GLY A 64 -17.73 -8.14 -9.80
N ARG A 65 -17.18 -7.27 -10.66
CA ARG A 65 -16.43 -7.61 -11.88
C ARG A 65 -14.97 -7.99 -11.61
N ALA A 66 -14.41 -7.58 -10.47
CA ALA A 66 -13.04 -7.90 -10.08
C ALA A 66 -12.88 -8.07 -8.56
N PHE A 67 -11.86 -8.82 -8.14
CA PHE A 67 -11.46 -9.01 -6.74
C PHE A 67 -12.60 -9.46 -5.82
N HIS A 68 -13.38 -10.46 -6.24
CA HIS A 68 -14.52 -10.95 -5.47
C HIS A 68 -14.14 -11.35 -4.03
N GLY A 69 -14.89 -10.82 -3.06
CA GLY A 69 -14.69 -11.05 -1.64
C GLY A 69 -13.50 -10.30 -1.01
N PHE A 70 -12.69 -9.58 -1.79
CA PHE A 70 -11.66 -8.71 -1.24
C PHE A 70 -12.26 -7.41 -0.71
N LYS A 71 -11.52 -6.78 0.20
CA LYS A 71 -11.79 -5.46 0.77
C LYS A 71 -10.60 -4.56 0.52
N GLU A 72 -10.89 -3.26 0.43
CA GLU A 72 -9.89 -2.21 0.47
C GLU A 72 -10.19 -1.29 1.65
N SER A 73 -9.15 -0.81 2.33
CA SER A 73 -9.34 0.20 3.39
C SER A 73 -9.66 1.56 2.79
N VAL A 74 -10.26 2.45 3.59
CA VAL A 74 -10.63 3.78 3.12
C VAL A 74 -9.38 4.56 2.72
N ILE A 75 -9.39 5.11 1.51
CA ILE A 75 -8.29 5.93 0.98
C ILE A 75 -8.39 7.34 1.57
N HIS A 76 -7.37 7.70 2.35
CA HIS A 76 -7.19 9.03 2.95
C HIS A 76 -5.94 9.74 2.42
N PHE A 77 -5.52 9.40 1.21
CA PHE A 77 -4.35 9.97 0.55
C PHE A 77 -4.69 10.37 -0.88
N ILE A 78 -3.92 11.33 -1.41
CA ILE A 78 -4.05 11.78 -2.81
C ILE A 78 -3.55 10.69 -3.77
N PRO A 79 -3.90 10.74 -5.07
CA PRO A 79 -3.43 9.76 -6.04
C PRO A 79 -1.92 9.50 -6.01
N SER A 80 -1.51 8.24 -6.14
CA SER A 80 -0.09 7.81 -6.07
C SER A 80 0.66 7.97 -7.40
N TYR A 81 -0.05 8.26 -8.48
CA TYR A 81 0.46 8.36 -9.84
C TYR A 81 -0.25 9.47 -10.61
N LYS A 82 0.34 10.16 -11.59
CA LYS A 82 1.74 10.15 -12.03
C LYS A 82 2.41 11.44 -11.58
N PHE A 83 3.56 11.34 -10.94
CA PHE A 83 4.38 12.49 -10.54
C PHE A 83 5.50 12.76 -11.54
N ASP A 84 6.00 14.00 -11.59
CA ASP A 84 7.29 14.27 -12.19
C ASP A 84 8.40 13.76 -11.25
N VAL A 85 9.31 12.96 -11.79
CA VAL A 85 10.38 12.29 -11.02
C VAL A 85 11.21 13.33 -10.25
N GLY A 86 11.51 13.03 -8.99
CA GLY A 86 12.21 13.93 -8.07
C GLY A 86 11.28 14.92 -7.35
N THR A 87 10.00 15.00 -7.71
CA THR A 87 9.09 16.04 -7.21
C THR A 87 7.84 15.47 -6.52
N SER A 88 7.00 16.38 -6.01
CA SER A 88 5.62 16.10 -5.56
C SER A 88 4.58 16.74 -6.48
N THR A 89 4.99 17.12 -7.69
CA THR A 89 4.12 17.74 -8.70
C THR A 89 3.56 16.67 -9.62
N PHE A 90 2.24 16.70 -9.87
CA PHE A 90 1.62 15.79 -10.82
C PHE A 90 2.04 16.11 -12.24
N ASN A 91 2.29 15.06 -13.02
CA ASN A 91 3.00 15.09 -14.30
C ASN A 91 2.55 16.23 -15.22
N SER A 92 3.52 17.08 -15.56
CA SER A 92 3.34 18.29 -16.38
C SER A 92 3.38 18.02 -17.89
N SER A 93 3.99 16.91 -18.33
CA SER A 93 4.31 16.66 -19.74
C SER A 93 3.28 15.83 -20.50
N LYS A 94 2.85 14.68 -19.96
CA LYS A 94 1.97 13.71 -20.64
C LYS A 94 0.50 13.83 -20.22
N LEU A 95 0.16 14.86 -19.43
CA LEU A 95 -1.18 15.24 -18.97
C LEU A 95 -2.04 14.04 -18.53
N ARG A 96 -1.44 13.06 -17.85
CA ARG A 96 -2.17 11.93 -17.28
C ARG A 96 -3.04 12.43 -16.12
N VAL A 97 -4.26 11.89 -16.03
CA VAL A 97 -5.14 12.13 -14.88
C VAL A 97 -4.53 11.45 -13.65
N PRO A 98 -4.29 12.19 -12.55
CA PRO A 98 -3.84 11.59 -11.29
C PRO A 98 -4.74 10.42 -10.88
N SER A 99 -4.15 9.26 -10.59
CA SER A 99 -4.86 8.00 -10.33
C SER A 99 -4.28 7.18 -9.17
N TYR A 100 -5.12 6.32 -8.59
CA TYR A 100 -4.75 5.35 -7.55
C TYR A 100 -4.34 4.02 -8.21
N THR A 101 -3.17 4.00 -8.81
CA THR A 101 -2.64 2.81 -9.51
C THR A 101 -2.12 1.76 -8.54
N ASP A 102 -1.53 2.19 -7.42
CA ASP A 102 -0.88 1.34 -6.44
C ASP A 102 -1.83 1.03 -5.28
N ARG A 103 -2.18 -0.25 -5.10
CA ARG A 103 -3.30 -0.67 -4.23
C ARG A 103 -2.94 -1.83 -3.33
N ILE A 104 -3.60 -1.92 -2.19
CA ILE A 104 -3.48 -3.03 -1.24
C ILE A 104 -4.87 -3.49 -0.85
N LEU A 105 -5.23 -4.67 -1.33
CA LEU A 105 -6.48 -5.36 -1.05
C LEU A 105 -6.24 -6.51 -0.07
N TYR A 106 -7.24 -6.84 0.71
CA TYR A 106 -7.16 -7.96 1.66
C TYR A 106 -8.47 -8.76 1.71
N ARG A 107 -8.34 -10.05 1.97
CA ARG A 107 -9.46 -10.97 2.18
C ARG A 107 -9.14 -11.89 3.34
N SER A 108 -10.17 -12.27 4.08
CA SER A 108 -10.06 -13.26 5.14
C SER A 108 -11.16 -14.31 5.03
N ARG A 109 -10.83 -15.58 5.28
CA ARG A 109 -11.80 -16.69 5.31
C ARG A 109 -12.79 -16.50 6.45
N GLU A 110 -12.28 -16.20 7.63
CA GLU A 110 -13.10 -15.86 8.80
C GLU A 110 -13.33 -14.35 8.84
N LYS A 111 -14.60 -13.94 8.98
CA LYS A 111 -14.95 -12.52 9.09
C LYS A 111 -14.19 -11.90 10.27
N SER A 112 -13.67 -10.69 10.09
CA SER A 112 -12.97 -9.90 11.12
C SER A 112 -11.65 -10.48 11.63
N SER A 113 -11.12 -11.56 11.04
CA SER A 113 -9.77 -12.06 11.38
C SER A 113 -8.64 -11.18 10.83
N VAL A 114 -8.93 -10.28 9.88
CA VAL A 114 -8.00 -9.26 9.39
C VAL A 114 -8.65 -7.89 9.46
N SER A 115 -7.96 -6.91 10.05
CA SER A 115 -8.35 -5.51 10.04
C SER A 115 -7.19 -4.60 9.63
N CYS A 116 -7.48 -3.62 8.78
CA CYS A 116 -6.49 -2.62 8.36
C CYS A 116 -6.43 -1.51 9.40
N LEU A 117 -5.25 -1.29 10.00
CA LEU A 117 -4.98 -0.26 10.99
C LEU A 117 -4.54 1.05 10.34
N ARG A 118 -3.79 0.98 9.24
CA ARG A 118 -3.29 2.14 8.47
C ARG A 118 -3.27 1.79 6.99
N TYR A 119 -3.63 2.74 6.14
CA TYR A 119 -3.51 2.65 4.69
C TYR A 119 -3.16 4.03 4.14
N ASN A 120 -1.95 4.20 3.60
CA ASN A 120 -1.46 5.52 3.20
C ASN A 120 -0.38 5.43 2.11
N ALA A 121 -0.07 6.56 1.50
CA ALA A 121 1.08 6.74 0.62
C ALA A 121 2.24 7.43 1.36
N VAL A 122 3.45 7.32 0.81
CA VAL A 122 4.67 7.98 1.30
C VAL A 122 5.04 9.13 0.35
N PRO A 123 4.56 10.36 0.58
CA PRO A 123 4.74 11.47 -0.38
C PRO A 123 6.21 11.92 -0.53
N ASN A 124 7.00 11.75 0.53
CA ASN A 124 8.39 12.21 0.61
C ASN A 124 9.38 11.36 -0.19
N ILE A 125 8.99 10.17 -0.65
CA ILE A 125 9.80 9.37 -1.57
C ILE A 125 9.44 9.78 -2.99
N SER A 126 10.39 10.39 -3.70
CA SER A 126 10.17 10.98 -5.02
C SER A 126 11.12 10.45 -6.10
N THR A 127 11.83 9.35 -5.84
CA THR A 127 12.75 8.72 -6.82
C THR A 127 12.03 8.06 -8.01
N SER A 128 10.70 7.95 -7.94
CA SER A 128 9.83 7.39 -8.97
C SER A 128 8.69 8.38 -9.28
N ASP A 129 8.03 8.18 -10.41
CA ASP A 129 6.75 8.82 -10.76
C ASP A 129 5.56 8.21 -10.00
N HIS A 130 5.78 7.15 -9.23
CA HIS A 130 4.85 6.58 -8.26
C HIS A 130 5.27 6.89 -6.82
N LYS A 131 4.30 7.17 -5.96
CA LYS A 131 4.50 7.24 -4.50
C LYS A 131 4.28 5.87 -3.87
N PRO A 132 5.20 5.37 -3.02
CA PRO A 132 5.00 4.09 -2.34
C PRO A 132 3.70 4.09 -1.54
N VAL A 133 2.92 3.02 -1.65
CA VAL A 133 1.70 2.80 -0.87
C VAL A 133 1.95 1.67 0.12
N TYR A 134 1.51 1.86 1.36
CA TYR A 134 1.66 0.88 2.44
C TYR A 134 0.37 0.71 3.23
N ALA A 135 0.23 -0.47 3.83
CA ALA A 135 -0.84 -0.75 4.77
C ALA A 135 -0.30 -1.55 5.96
N VAL A 136 -0.90 -1.33 7.12
CA VAL A 136 -0.60 -2.05 8.36
C VAL A 136 -1.84 -2.82 8.77
N PHE A 137 -1.71 -4.11 9.00
CA PHE A 137 -2.83 -4.99 9.33
C PHE A 137 -2.65 -5.62 10.72
N LYS A 138 -3.76 -5.79 11.42
CA LYS A 138 -3.89 -6.75 12.52
C LYS A 138 -4.52 -8.01 11.97
N ALA A 139 -3.84 -9.15 12.12
CA ALA A 139 -4.34 -10.46 11.72
C ALA A 139 -4.40 -11.39 12.94
N THR A 140 -5.52 -12.10 13.10
CA THR A 140 -5.70 -13.13 14.12
C THR A 140 -5.13 -14.45 13.62
N ILE A 141 -4.22 -15.03 14.39
CA ILE A 141 -3.58 -16.32 14.09
C ILE A 141 -4.11 -17.37 15.06
N LYS A 142 -4.31 -18.59 14.58
CA LYS A 142 -4.73 -19.74 15.40
C LYS A 142 -3.52 -20.61 15.74
N PRO A 143 -3.50 -21.30 16.90
CA PRO A 143 -2.46 -22.27 17.22
C PRO A 143 -2.28 -23.30 16.10
N GLY A 144 -1.02 -23.56 15.72
CA GLY A 144 -0.64 -24.53 14.71
C GLY A 144 -0.24 -25.89 15.29
N ARG A 145 0.31 -26.76 14.44
CA ARG A 145 0.93 -28.04 14.80
C ARG A 145 2.25 -28.18 14.04
N ASP A 146 3.16 -28.98 14.59
CA ASP A 146 4.50 -29.17 14.01
C ASP A 146 4.58 -30.27 12.94
N ASN A 147 3.43 -30.78 12.50
CA ASN A 147 3.34 -31.81 11.45
C ASN A 147 3.32 -31.23 10.02
N VAL A 148 3.89 -30.04 9.84
CA VAL A 148 4.04 -29.34 8.55
C VAL A 148 5.52 -29.00 8.32
N PRO A 149 5.97 -28.80 7.08
CA PRO A 149 7.33 -28.32 6.82
C PRO A 149 7.57 -27.00 7.54
N LEU A 150 8.53 -27.01 8.48
CA LEU A 150 8.89 -25.84 9.28
C LEU A 150 9.96 -25.03 8.55
N ALA A 151 9.88 -23.71 8.67
CA ALA A 151 11.01 -22.86 8.28
C ALA A 151 12.24 -23.11 9.16
N ALA A 152 12.07 -23.54 10.42
CA ALA A 152 13.16 -23.96 11.32
C ALA A 152 14.36 -22.99 11.37
N GLY A 153 14.11 -21.68 11.38
CA GLY A 153 15.16 -20.65 11.41
C GLY A 153 15.76 -20.32 10.04
N MET A 154 15.17 -20.77 8.93
CA MET A 154 15.56 -20.35 7.58
C MET A 154 15.20 -18.88 7.33
N PHE A 155 16.21 -18.08 6.98
CA PHE A 155 16.06 -16.71 6.48
C PHE A 155 17.23 -16.37 5.55
N LYS A 156 17.14 -15.23 4.84
CA LYS A 156 18.21 -14.71 3.98
C LYS A 156 19.36 -14.14 4.84
N ARG A 157 20.27 -15.03 5.24
CA ARG A 157 21.38 -14.73 6.15
C ARG A 157 22.35 -13.67 5.60
N ASP A 158 22.60 -13.71 4.31
CA ASP A 158 23.41 -12.75 3.56
C ASP A 158 22.86 -11.32 3.65
N VAL A 159 21.55 -11.15 3.44
CA VAL A 159 20.87 -9.85 3.59
C VAL A 159 20.98 -9.33 5.02
N TYR A 160 20.79 -10.21 6.00
CA TYR A 160 20.92 -9.85 7.42
C TYR A 160 22.33 -9.38 7.79
N LEU A 161 23.37 -10.09 7.34
CA LEU A 161 24.77 -9.72 7.58
C LEU A 161 25.12 -8.39 6.92
N GLU A 162 24.71 -8.19 5.67
CA GLU A 162 24.98 -6.94 4.96
C GLU A 162 24.27 -5.75 5.63
N ALA A 163 23.07 -5.96 6.18
CA ALA A 163 22.39 -4.94 6.98
C ALA A 163 23.12 -4.60 8.29
N ILE A 164 23.73 -5.59 8.98
CA ILE A 164 24.60 -5.32 10.15
C ILE A 164 25.81 -4.51 9.73
N LYS A 165 26.51 -4.92 8.67
CA LYS A 165 27.69 -4.23 8.15
C LYS A 165 27.42 -2.76 7.82
N ARG A 166 26.30 -2.48 7.14
CA ARG A 166 25.89 -1.10 6.79
C ARG A 166 25.55 -0.28 8.03
N ARG A 167 24.85 -0.84 9.01
CA ARG A 167 24.55 -0.16 10.27
C ARG A 167 25.83 0.16 11.07
N SER A 168 26.77 -0.78 11.17
CA SER A 168 28.05 -0.56 11.86
C SER A 168 28.84 0.58 11.24
N LYS A 169 29.00 0.58 9.90
CA LYS A 169 29.67 1.67 9.18
C LYS A 169 28.98 3.03 9.41
N PHE A 170 27.66 3.06 9.44
CA PHE A 170 26.91 4.29 9.70
C PHE A 170 27.12 4.82 11.12
N LEU A 171 27.19 3.92 12.11
CA LEU A 171 27.46 4.28 13.51
C LEU A 171 28.89 4.78 13.70
N GLU A 172 29.89 4.17 13.06
CA GLU A 172 31.28 4.64 13.09
C GLU A 172 31.40 6.07 12.52
N VAL A 173 30.73 6.36 11.41
CA VAL A 173 30.69 7.71 10.82
C VAL A 173 30.05 8.71 11.79
N ARG A 174 28.94 8.36 12.46
CA ARG A 174 28.27 9.26 13.41
C ARG A 174 29.05 9.49 14.70
N HIS A 175 29.73 8.47 15.22
CA HIS A 175 30.62 8.60 16.36
C HIS A 175 31.77 9.58 16.05
N ASN A 176 32.34 9.49 14.84
CA ASN A 176 33.38 10.42 14.38
C ASN A 176 32.85 11.84 14.08
N GLN A 177 31.53 12.02 13.96
CA GLN A 177 30.87 13.32 13.73
C GLN A 177 30.16 13.87 15.00
N GLY A 178 30.28 13.22 16.15
CA GLY A 178 29.72 13.70 17.42
C GLY A 178 28.19 13.72 17.52
N GLN A 179 27.46 12.94 16.70
CA GLN A 179 25.99 12.91 16.73
C GLN A 179 25.42 11.67 17.44
N SER A 180 24.56 11.89 18.46
CA SER A 180 23.86 10.84 19.23
C SER A 180 22.80 10.09 18.41
N THR A 181 22.63 8.79 18.68
CA THR A 181 21.86 7.81 17.89
C THR A 181 20.51 7.41 18.49
N ILE A 182 19.88 8.25 19.31
CA ILE A 182 18.52 7.94 19.79
C ILE A 182 17.53 8.16 18.63
N CYS A 183 17.11 7.07 18.02
CA CYS A 183 16.01 7.03 17.07
C CYS A 183 14.70 7.02 17.88
N SER A 184 14.03 8.17 18.00
CA SER A 184 12.64 8.17 18.46
C SER A 184 11.73 7.77 17.29
N VAL A 185 10.95 6.72 17.50
CA VAL A 185 9.76 6.48 16.70
C VAL A 185 8.70 7.41 17.30
N MET A 186 8.44 8.55 16.64
CA MET A 186 7.23 9.36 16.88
C MET A 186 6.06 8.80 16.07
#